data_AF-A0A9D5USQ8-F1
#
_entry.id   AF-A0A9D5USQ8-F1
#
_cell.length_a   1.000
_cell.length_b   1.000
_cell.length_c   1.000
_cell.angle_alpha   90.00
_cell.angle_beta   90.00
_cell.angle_gamma   90.00
#
_symmetry.space_group_name_H-M   'P 1'
#
loop_
_entity.id
_entity.type
_entity.pdbx_description
1 polymer ?
#
loop_
_entity_poly.entity_id
_entity_poly.type
_entity_poly.pdbx_seq_one_letter_code
_entity_poly.pdbx_strand_id
1 'polypeptide(L)'
;MQQLAAVTARAGHALTVRMALEHALHPPAAIQALIQKRNLQKFLFNLPSPLPAAHLPALIEMVELLLSCRVMPILLGDMAELLRSGLLHHPRLNAANFTLYPSQRHMDFHPSHPIDNCANHFSWFIDQHGDLYPCGGLSGRASCRLGTIQEEFPPIL
;
A
#
# COMPACT_ATOMS: atom_id res chain seq x y z
N MET A 1 3.11 16.93 -4.55
CA MET A 1 2.16 15.80 -4.73
C MET A 1 1.39 15.83 -6.05
N GLN A 2 0.64 16.88 -6.41
CA GLN A 2 -0.11 16.90 -7.68
C GLN A 2 0.79 16.80 -8.92
N GLN A 3 1.91 17.53 -8.93
CA GLN A 3 2.90 17.44 -10.01
C GLN A 3 3.52 16.04 -10.12
N LEU A 4 3.81 15.39 -8.98
CA LEU A 4 4.31 14.01 -8.95
C LEU A 4 3.30 13.05 -9.58
N ALA A 5 2.02 13.15 -9.20
CA ALA A 5 0.96 12.32 -9.77
C ALA A 5 0.80 12.51 -11.29
N ALA A 6 0.92 13.74 -11.78
CA ALA A 6 0.88 14.05 -13.21
C ALA A 6 2.11 13.52 -13.96
N VAL A 7 3.29 13.52 -13.33
CA VAL A 7 4.51 12.93 -13.90
C VAL A 7 4.41 11.41 -13.96
N THR A 8 4.03 10.76 -12.86
CA THR A 8 3.89 9.29 -12.80
C THR A 8 2.85 8.80 -13.80
N ALA A 9 1.70 9.47 -13.91
CA ALA A 9 0.68 9.10 -14.88
C ALA A 9 1.15 9.22 -16.33
N ARG A 10 1.86 10.31 -16.68
CA ARG A 10 2.43 10.50 -18.03
C ARG A 10 3.51 9.47 -18.37
N ALA A 11 4.26 9.00 -17.38
CA ALA A 11 5.27 7.96 -17.53
C ALA A 11 4.69 6.53 -17.53
N GLY A 12 3.37 6.35 -17.41
CA GLY A 12 2.74 5.03 -17.34
C GLY A 12 2.97 4.31 -16.00
N HIS A 13 3.39 5.03 -14.95
CA HIS A 13 3.64 4.48 -13.62
C HIS A 13 2.50 4.76 -12.64
N ALA A 14 2.35 3.87 -11.67
CA ALA A 14 1.36 3.99 -10.61
C ALA A 14 1.90 4.79 -9.42
N LEU A 15 1.15 5.78 -8.95
CA LEU A 15 1.39 6.46 -7.69
C LEU A 15 0.73 5.70 -6.54
N THR A 16 1.54 5.39 -5.53
CA THR A 16 1.10 4.79 -4.27
C THR A 16 1.39 5.74 -3.13
N VAL A 17 0.43 5.94 -2.23
CA VAL A 17 0.63 6.69 -0.98
C VAL A 17 0.61 5.71 0.17
N ARG A 18 1.59 5.85 1.08
CA ARG A 18 1.71 5.05 2.30
C ARG A 18 1.59 5.96 3.51
N MET A 19 0.74 5.60 4.48
CA MET A 19 0.50 6.42 5.67
C MET A 19 0.28 5.56 6.91
N ALA A 20 0.66 6.09 8.08
CA ALA A 20 0.22 5.54 9.37
C ALA A 20 -1.31 5.62 9.50
N LEU A 21 -1.93 4.64 10.16
CA LEU A 21 -3.39 4.52 10.28
C LEU A 21 -4.07 5.84 10.69
N GLU A 22 -3.59 6.50 11.74
CA GLU A 22 -4.19 7.74 12.26
C GLU A 22 -4.26 8.86 11.20
N HIS A 23 -3.17 9.03 10.44
CA HIS A 23 -3.13 10.00 9.35
C HIS A 23 -3.91 9.53 8.10
N ALA A 24 -4.03 8.22 7.90
CA ALA A 24 -4.77 7.65 6.78
C ALA A 24 -6.28 7.80 6.93
N LEU A 25 -6.79 7.79 8.17
CA LEU A 25 -8.21 8.05 8.48
C LEU A 25 -8.59 9.52 8.29
N HIS A 26 -7.61 10.43 8.41
CA HIS A 26 -7.77 11.86 8.19
C HIS A 26 -6.70 12.38 7.21
N PRO A 27 -6.74 11.93 5.94
CA PRO A 27 -5.68 12.25 5.00
C PRO A 27 -5.65 13.75 4.72
N PRO A 28 -4.47 14.38 4.55
CA PRO A 28 -4.37 15.79 4.20
C PRO A 28 -5.18 16.13 2.94
N ALA A 29 -5.68 17.36 2.84
CA ALA A 29 -6.51 17.80 1.70
C ALA A 29 -5.87 17.52 0.32
N ALA A 30 -4.55 17.63 0.23
CA ALA A 30 -3.81 17.30 -0.98
C ALA A 30 -3.93 15.82 -1.39
N ILE A 31 -3.96 14.89 -0.42
CA ILE A 31 -4.14 13.45 -0.65
C ILE A 31 -5.59 13.13 -0.96
N GLN A 32 -6.54 13.75 -0.26
CA GLN A 32 -7.98 13.64 -0.59
C GLN A 32 -8.25 14.02 -2.04
N ALA A 33 -7.66 15.12 -2.51
CA ALA A 33 -7.79 15.55 -3.90
C ALA A 33 -7.20 14.53 -4.89
N LEU A 34 -6.13 13.82 -4.55
CA LEU A 34 -5.57 12.76 -5.39
C LEU A 34 -6.49 11.54 -5.47
N ILE A 35 -7.08 11.14 -4.34
CA ILE A 35 -8.05 10.03 -4.26
C ILE A 35 -9.26 10.35 -5.13
N GLN A 36 -9.88 11.52 -4.93
CA GLN A 36 -11.10 11.93 -5.65
C GLN A 36 -10.87 12.08 -7.17
N LYS A 37 -9.70 12.59 -7.58
CA LYS A 37 -9.33 12.74 -8.99
C LYS A 37 -8.82 11.45 -9.64
N ARG A 38 -8.77 10.34 -8.90
CA ARG A 38 -8.22 9.04 -9.36
C ARG A 38 -6.78 9.11 -9.86
N ASN A 39 -6.01 10.01 -9.26
CA ASN A 39 -4.59 10.19 -9.54
C ASN A 39 -3.72 9.33 -8.61
N LEU A 40 -4.34 8.37 -7.91
CA LEU A 40 -3.73 7.38 -7.05
C LEU A 40 -4.23 6.00 -7.46
N GLN A 41 -3.35 5.02 -7.58
CA GLN A 41 -3.74 3.64 -7.89
C GLN A 41 -3.85 2.79 -6.63
N LYS A 42 -2.98 3.05 -5.65
CA LYS A 42 -2.88 2.26 -4.42
C LYS A 42 -2.74 3.16 -3.20
N PHE A 43 -3.41 2.81 -2.12
CA PHE A 43 -3.31 3.49 -0.82
C PHE A 43 -2.94 2.47 0.25
N LEU A 44 -1.77 2.62 0.86
CA LEU A 44 -1.21 1.67 1.80
C LEU A 44 -1.32 2.19 3.24
N PHE A 45 -2.01 1.41 4.07
CA PHE A 45 -2.19 1.65 5.50
C PHE A 45 -1.10 0.90 6.28
N ASN A 46 -0.29 1.62 7.04
CA ASN A 46 0.53 1.03 8.09
C ASN A 46 -0.33 0.88 9.34
N LEU A 47 -0.75 -0.35 9.60
CA LEU A 47 -1.56 -0.68 10.76
C LEU A 47 -0.64 -0.86 11.99
N PRO A 48 -1.02 -0.28 13.14
CA PRO A 48 -0.33 -0.57 14.40
C PRO A 48 -0.61 -2.00 14.83
N SER A 49 0.27 -2.54 15.68
CA SER A 49 0.02 -3.79 16.40
C SER A 49 0.11 -3.51 17.91
N PRO A 50 -1.00 -3.62 18.67
CA PRO A 50 -2.32 -4.07 18.22
C PRO A 50 -3.13 -3.05 17.42
N LEU A 51 -4.00 -3.51 16.52
CA LEU A 51 -5.00 -2.68 15.82
C LEU A 51 -6.12 -2.27 16.79
N PRO A 52 -6.31 -0.97 17.10
CA PRO A 52 -7.36 -0.53 18.02
C PRO A 52 -8.75 -0.76 17.44
N ALA A 53 -9.62 -1.45 18.18
CA ALA A 53 -10.99 -1.73 17.74
C ALA A 53 -11.79 -0.46 17.42
N ALA A 54 -11.48 0.65 18.11
CA ALA A 54 -12.10 1.96 17.89
C ALA A 54 -11.85 2.53 16.47
N HIS A 55 -10.78 2.11 15.79
CA HIS A 55 -10.48 2.57 14.43
C HIS A 55 -11.14 1.74 13.34
N LEU A 56 -11.73 0.58 13.66
CA LEU A 56 -12.30 -0.31 12.66
C LEU A 56 -13.43 0.32 11.84
N PRO A 57 -14.42 1.02 12.43
CA PRO A 57 -15.48 1.64 11.64
C PRO A 57 -14.94 2.66 10.63
N ALA A 58 -14.05 3.56 11.09
CA ALA A 58 -13.44 4.58 10.24
C ALA A 58 -12.53 3.97 9.15
N LEU A 59 -11.81 2.89 9.46
CA LEU A 59 -11.00 2.17 8.48
C LEU A 59 -11.86 1.52 7.40
N ILE A 60 -13.00 0.92 7.78
CA ILE A 60 -13.96 0.35 6.83
C ILE A 60 -14.51 1.46 5.91
N GLU A 61 -14.97 2.57 6.46
CA GLU A 61 -15.47 3.72 5.66
C GLU A 61 -14.41 4.23 4.67
N MET A 62 -13.16 4.37 5.13
CA MET A 62 -12.06 4.81 4.28
C MET A 62 -11.76 3.80 3.16
N VAL A 63 -11.77 2.49 3.47
CA VAL A 63 -11.62 1.43 2.47
C VAL A 63 -12.73 1.53 1.42
N GLU A 64 -13.98 1.72 1.83
CA GLU A 64 -15.10 1.85 0.91
C GLU A 64 -14.96 3.07 -0.01
N LEU A 65 -14.56 4.20 0.56
CA LEU A 65 -14.26 5.41 -0.21
C LEU A 65 -13.19 5.13 -1.27
N LEU A 66 -12.06 4.53 -0.88
CA LEU A 66 -10.96 4.19 -1.80
C LEU A 66 -11.45 3.30 -2.95
N LEU A 67 -12.19 2.23 -2.65
CA LEU A 67 -12.73 1.33 -3.65
C LEU A 67 -13.70 2.04 -4.60
N SER A 68 -14.57 2.93 -4.09
CA SER A 68 -15.48 3.74 -4.91
C SER A 68 -14.73 4.69 -5.87
N CYS A 69 -13.55 5.14 -5.46
CA CYS A 69 -12.64 5.95 -6.26
C CYS A 69 -11.72 5.12 -7.18
N ARG A 70 -11.85 3.79 -7.22
CA ARG A 70 -10.96 2.86 -7.93
C ARG A 70 -9.50 2.92 -7.46
N VAL A 71 -9.32 3.22 -6.18
CA VAL A 71 -8.04 3.20 -5.50
C VAL A 71 -7.94 1.90 -4.70
N MET A 72 -6.87 1.14 -4.90
CA MET A 72 -6.67 -0.13 -4.22
C MET A 72 -6.17 0.09 -2.77
N PRO A 73 -6.94 -0.26 -1.73
CA PRO A 73 -6.44 -0.26 -0.36
C PRO A 73 -5.46 -1.42 -0.15
N ILE A 74 -4.33 -1.16 0.51
CA ILE A 74 -3.35 -2.16 0.92
C ILE A 74 -3.15 -2.06 2.43
N LEU A 75 -3.34 -3.15 3.14
CA LEU A 75 -3.18 -3.21 4.60
C LEU A 75 -1.83 -3.84 4.93
N LEU A 76 -0.95 -3.08 5.59
CA LEU A 76 0.34 -3.56 6.07
C LEU A 76 0.28 -3.64 7.61
N GLY A 77 0.22 -4.85 8.15
CA GLY A 77 0.12 -5.09 9.59
C GLY A 77 0.21 -6.58 9.93
N ASP A 78 -0.04 -6.90 11.21
CA ASP A 78 -0.10 -8.29 11.67
C ASP A 78 -1.35 -9.00 11.13
N MET A 79 -1.13 -10.14 10.46
CA MET A 79 -2.18 -10.95 9.86
C MET A 79 -3.14 -11.56 10.89
N ALA A 80 -2.63 -11.99 12.05
CA ALA A 80 -3.46 -12.55 13.11
C ALA A 80 -4.43 -11.50 13.67
N GLU A 81 -4.01 -10.24 13.70
CA GLU A 81 -4.84 -9.12 14.14
C GLU A 81 -5.87 -8.72 13.08
N LEU A 82 -5.46 -8.68 11.82
CA LEU A 82 -6.37 -8.45 10.69
C LEU A 82 -7.49 -9.51 10.65
N LEU A 83 -7.15 -10.79 10.83
CA LEU A 83 -8.14 -11.87 10.91
C LEU A 83 -9.07 -11.69 12.12
N ARG A 84 -8.53 -11.42 13.31
CA ARG A 84 -9.33 -11.25 14.54
C ARG A 84 -10.24 -10.02 14.54
N SER A 85 -9.83 -8.95 13.85
CA SER A 85 -10.58 -7.69 13.79
C SER A 85 -11.88 -7.78 12.98
N GLY A 86 -12.06 -8.84 12.19
CA GLY A 86 -13.20 -9.02 11.30
C GLY A 86 -13.18 -8.13 10.05
N LEU A 87 -12.16 -7.29 9.88
CA LEU A 87 -11.98 -6.41 8.71
C LEU A 87 -12.03 -7.19 7.39
N LEU A 88 -11.46 -8.41 7.36
CA LEU A 88 -11.42 -9.25 6.17
C LEU A 88 -12.76 -9.90 5.80
N HIS A 89 -13.75 -9.86 6.70
CA HIS A 89 -15.12 -10.30 6.41
C HIS A 89 -15.93 -9.24 5.66
N HIS A 90 -15.39 -8.02 5.49
CA HIS A 90 -16.08 -6.96 4.76
C HIS A 90 -16.20 -7.30 3.27
N PRO A 91 -17.42 -7.41 2.70
CA PRO A 91 -17.63 -7.97 1.36
C PRO A 91 -16.86 -7.24 0.25
N ARG A 92 -16.78 -5.91 0.32
CA ARG A 92 -16.07 -5.10 -0.67
C ARG A 92 -14.55 -5.19 -0.55
N LEU A 93 -14.03 -5.32 0.66
CA LEU A 93 -12.59 -5.47 0.90
C LEU A 93 -12.14 -6.87 0.42
N ASN A 94 -12.97 -7.88 0.69
CA ASN A 94 -12.76 -9.25 0.24
C ASN A 94 -12.81 -9.38 -1.30
N ALA A 95 -13.77 -8.71 -1.95
CA ALA A 95 -13.89 -8.69 -3.40
C ALA A 95 -12.79 -7.88 -4.11
N ALA A 96 -12.13 -6.94 -3.41
CA ALA A 96 -11.08 -6.10 -3.98
C ALA A 96 -9.69 -6.76 -4.05
N ASN A 97 -9.59 -8.04 -3.66
CA ASN A 97 -8.38 -8.87 -3.60
C ASN A 97 -7.34 -8.44 -2.57
N PHE A 98 -7.28 -9.24 -1.50
CA PHE A 98 -6.14 -9.29 -0.59
C PHE A 98 -4.92 -9.92 -1.28
N THR A 99 -3.74 -9.43 -0.94
CA THR A 99 -2.50 -10.20 -1.08
C THR A 99 -2.04 -10.57 0.33
N LEU A 100 -2.26 -11.82 0.73
CA LEU A 100 -1.91 -12.34 2.06
C LEU A 100 -0.50 -12.94 2.02
N TYR A 101 0.40 -12.42 2.86
CA TYR A 101 1.74 -13.00 3.08
C TYR A 101 1.81 -13.59 4.48
N PRO A 102 1.63 -14.91 4.66
CA PRO A 102 1.98 -15.54 5.92
C PRO A 102 3.49 -15.47 6.10
N SER A 103 3.96 -14.66 7.04
CA SER A 103 5.32 -14.79 7.54
C SER A 103 5.39 -16.06 8.38
N GLN A 104 5.88 -17.13 7.76
CA GLN A 104 6.24 -18.44 8.32
C GLN A 104 5.13 -19.51 8.43
N ARG A 105 5.35 -20.59 7.67
CA ARG A 105 5.18 -22.03 8.01
C ARG A 105 3.86 -22.58 8.52
N HIS A 106 2.75 -21.84 8.46
CA HIS A 106 1.45 -22.44 8.75
C HIS A 106 0.47 -22.11 7.63
N MET A 107 -0.03 -23.14 6.96
CA MET A 107 -1.45 -23.39 6.68
C MET A 107 -1.60 -24.19 5.39
N ASP A 108 -2.33 -25.31 5.45
CA ASP A 108 -2.88 -26.07 4.32
C ASP A 108 -3.98 -25.29 3.56
N PHE A 109 -3.84 -23.98 3.44
CA PHE A 109 -4.83 -23.07 2.85
C PHE A 109 -4.52 -22.86 1.36
N HIS A 110 -5.42 -23.33 0.49
CA HIS A 110 -5.36 -23.12 -0.95
C HIS A 110 -6.45 -22.12 -1.38
N PRO A 111 -6.12 -20.85 -1.66
CA PRO A 111 -7.10 -19.88 -2.15
C PRO A 111 -7.64 -20.29 -3.53
N SER A 112 -8.93 -20.01 -3.79
CA SER A 112 -9.60 -20.29 -5.08
C SER A 112 -9.03 -19.49 -6.26
N HIS A 113 -8.27 -18.43 -5.99
CA HIS A 113 -7.46 -17.69 -6.96
C HIS A 113 -6.03 -17.58 -6.43
N PRO A 114 -5.05 -18.32 -7.01
CA PRO A 114 -3.67 -18.28 -6.54
C PRO A 114 -3.07 -16.90 -6.82
N ILE A 115 -2.37 -16.35 -5.83
CA ILE A 115 -1.78 -15.02 -5.90
C ILE A 115 -0.36 -15.14 -6.48
N ASP A 116 -0.02 -14.31 -7.46
CA ASP A 116 1.34 -14.22 -7.98
C ASP A 116 2.31 -13.69 -6.91
N ASN A 117 3.52 -14.26 -6.84
CA ASN A 117 4.54 -13.82 -5.90
C ASN A 117 4.86 -12.33 -6.14
N CYS A 118 5.06 -11.53 -5.09
CA CYS A 118 5.50 -10.12 -5.24
C CYS A 118 6.77 -10.02 -6.10
N ALA A 119 7.64 -11.04 -6.03
CA ALA A 119 8.83 -11.16 -6.86
C ALA A 119 8.55 -11.20 -8.37
N ASN A 120 7.35 -11.60 -8.79
CA ASN A 120 6.92 -11.62 -10.19
C ASN A 120 6.44 -10.25 -10.68
N HIS A 121 6.21 -9.30 -9.75
CA HIS A 121 5.82 -7.92 -10.03
C HIS A 121 6.99 -6.99 -9.72
N PHE A 122 7.93 -6.88 -10.66
CA PHE A 122 9.06 -5.97 -10.50
C PHE A 122 8.56 -4.52 -10.41
N SER A 123 8.74 -3.90 -9.25
CA SER A 123 8.35 -2.51 -8.98
C SER A 123 9.40 -1.85 -8.12
N TRP A 124 9.85 -0.67 -8.54
CA TRP A 124 10.73 0.17 -7.74
C TRP A 124 9.89 1.04 -6.82
N PHE A 125 10.18 1.00 -5.52
CA PHE A 125 9.50 1.82 -4.53
C PHE A 125 10.45 2.93 -4.10
N ILE A 126 9.99 4.17 -4.22
CA ILE A 126 10.78 5.36 -3.94
C ILE A 126 10.10 6.12 -2.80
N ASP A 127 10.83 6.42 -1.73
CA ASP A 127 10.28 7.21 -0.63
C ASP A 127 10.37 8.72 -0.88
N GLN A 128 9.93 9.51 0.10
CA GLN A 128 9.92 10.97 0.00
C GLN A 128 11.32 11.62 -0.07
N HIS A 129 12.37 10.90 0.36
CA HIS A 129 13.75 11.35 0.28
C HIS A 129 14.39 10.97 -1.06
N GLY A 130 13.73 10.11 -1.84
CA GLY A 130 14.25 9.59 -3.10
C GLY A 130 15.00 8.26 -2.96
N ASP A 131 15.00 7.67 -1.76
CA ASP A 131 15.64 6.38 -1.51
C ASP A 131 14.85 5.25 -2.20
N LEU A 132 15.58 4.31 -2.80
CA LEU A 132 15.05 3.19 -3.58
C LEU A 132 14.95 1.91 -2.73
N TYR A 133 13.83 1.21 -2.86
CA TYR A 133 13.54 -0.02 -2.12
C TYR A 133 12.95 -1.11 -3.02
N PRO A 134 13.18 -2.40 -2.71
CA PRO A 134 12.68 -3.53 -3.50
C PRO A 134 11.19 -3.80 -3.29
N CYS A 135 10.58 -3.23 -2.25
CA CYS A 135 9.19 -3.47 -1.89
C CYS A 135 8.64 -2.28 -1.07
N GLY A 136 7.38 -1.91 -1.27
CA GLY A 136 6.71 -0.85 -0.52
C GLY A 136 6.63 -1.12 0.99
N GLY A 137 6.60 -2.39 1.40
CA GLY A 137 6.67 -2.78 2.82
C GLY A 137 8.04 -2.58 3.47
N LEU A 138 9.11 -2.49 2.67
CA LEU A 138 10.48 -2.25 3.14
C LEU A 138 10.91 -0.78 3.03
N SER A 139 10.12 0.05 2.35
CA SER A 139 10.37 1.49 2.25
C SER A 139 10.53 2.15 3.62
N GLY A 140 11.53 3.02 3.75
CA GLY A 140 11.91 3.70 5.00
C GLY A 140 12.76 2.86 5.96
N ARG A 141 13.08 1.59 5.65
CA ARG A 141 14.03 0.79 6.44
C ARG A 141 15.44 0.94 5.85
N ALA A 142 16.31 1.65 6.56
CA ALA A 142 17.67 1.93 6.08
C ALA A 142 18.46 0.68 5.66
N SER A 143 18.31 -0.44 6.38
CA SER A 143 18.95 -1.73 6.06
C SER A 143 18.48 -2.37 4.74
N CYS A 144 17.38 -1.88 4.18
CA CYS A 144 16.77 -2.39 2.95
C CYS A 144 16.85 -1.39 1.79
N ARG A 145 17.57 -0.26 1.98
CA ARG A 145 17.81 0.73 0.92
C ARG A 145 18.76 0.15 -0.13
N LEU A 146 18.38 0.27 -1.40
CA LEU A 146 19.18 -0.20 -2.55
C LEU A 146 20.03 0.90 -3.19
N GLY A 147 19.66 2.16 -2.98
CA GLY A 147 20.29 3.34 -3.56
C GLY A 147 19.38 4.54 -3.43
N THR A 148 19.64 5.60 -4.21
CA THR A 148 18.76 6.77 -4.29
C THR A 148 18.67 7.31 -5.72
N ILE A 149 17.55 7.93 -6.08
CA ILE A 149 17.38 8.63 -7.37
C ILE A 149 18.34 9.82 -7.56
N GLN A 150 19.02 10.27 -6.51
CA GLN A 150 20.05 11.32 -6.61
C GLN A 150 21.44 10.77 -6.92
N GLU A 151 21.64 9.46 -6.92
CA GLU A 151 22.89 8.86 -7.38
C GLU A 151 23.04 9.11 -8.89
N GLU A 152 24.17 9.70 -9.28
CA GLU A 152 24.53 9.81 -10.69
C GLU A 152 24.80 8.40 -11.23
N PHE A 153 24.05 8.00 -12.26
CA PHE A 153 24.38 6.78 -12.97
C PHE A 153 25.73 6.97 -13.68
N PRO A 154 26.71 6.07 -13.49
CA PRO A 154 27.89 6.09 -14.33
C PRO A 154 27.46 5.93 -15.79
N PRO A 155 28.15 6.59 -16.74
CA PRO A 155 27.83 6.46 -18.15
C PRO A 155 27.79 4.97 -18.52
N ILE A 156 26.72 4.56 -19.19
CA ILE A 156 26.61 3.21 -19.75
C ILE A 156 27.72 3.09 -20.79
N LEU A 157 28.72 2.24 -20.50
CA LEU A 157 29.83 1.93 -21.41
C LEU A 157 29.35 1.13 -22.63
#